data_AF-A0A0R1JZH5-F1
#
_entry.id   AF-A0A0R1JZH5-F1
#
_cell.length_a   1.000
_cell.length_b   1.000
_cell.length_c   1.000
_cell.angle_alpha   90.00
_cell.angle_beta   90.00
_cell.angle_gamma   90.00
#
_symmetry.space_group_name_H-M   'P 1'
#
loop_
_entity.id
_entity.type
_entity.pdbx_description
1 polymer ?
#
loop_
_entity_poly.entity_id
_entity_poly.type
_entity_poly.pdbx_seq_one_letter_code
_entity_poly.pdbx_strand_id
1 'polypeptide(L)'
;MKISYESSGRGRLTTTVWHNQEAHELHAGESVTLKVHRGDVITWRVGKHTRRHTLSYQSPEAEFVIRDNRQLGWYLAAFAVLAVAVGYLKWLDNTGLTIFVLLALIGYEVVNYFIGWVAIPQH
;
A
#
# COMPACT_ATOMS: atom_id res chain seq x y z
N MET A 1 -5.26 -21.59 1.67
CA MET A 1 -4.47 -20.36 1.77
C MET A 1 -5.38 -19.26 2.29
N LYS A 2 -4.96 -18.52 3.31
CA LYS A 2 -5.78 -17.47 3.92
C LYS A 2 -5.18 -16.10 3.63
N ILE A 3 -6.00 -15.16 3.20
CA ILE A 3 -5.60 -13.77 2.96
C ILE A 3 -6.50 -12.88 3.79
N SER A 4 -5.91 -12.15 4.71
CA SER A 4 -6.58 -11.21 5.61
C SER A 4 -6.24 -9.78 5.20
N TYR A 5 -7.15 -8.85 5.41
CA TYR A 5 -6.93 -7.44 5.12
C TYR A 5 -7.04 -6.61 6.40
N GLU A 6 -5.96 -5.90 6.73
CA GLU A 6 -5.90 -4.97 7.85
C GLU A 6 -5.64 -3.56 7.34
N SER A 7 -6.43 -2.59 7.80
CA SER A 7 -6.23 -1.17 7.53
C SER A 7 -6.09 -0.43 8.85
N SER A 8 -5.01 0.34 8.99
CA SER A 8 -4.81 1.23 10.15
C SER A 8 -5.62 2.53 10.04
N GLY A 9 -6.09 2.88 8.84
CA GLY A 9 -7.06 3.94 8.60
C GLY A 9 -8.51 3.47 8.80
N ARG A 10 -9.43 4.40 9.15
CA ARG A 10 -10.88 4.14 9.30
C ARG A 10 -11.47 3.55 8.02
N GLY A 11 -11.51 2.22 7.89
CA GLY A 11 -12.45 1.36 7.14
C GLY A 11 -12.89 1.73 5.71
N ARG A 12 -12.35 2.78 5.07
CA ARG A 12 -12.87 3.32 3.81
C ARG A 12 -12.38 2.60 2.57
N LEU A 13 -11.25 1.91 2.66
CA LEU A 13 -10.66 1.21 1.54
C LEU A 13 -11.02 -0.27 1.61
N THR A 14 -11.49 -0.81 0.51
CA THR A 14 -11.70 -2.25 0.31
C THR A 14 -10.52 -2.84 -0.44
N THR A 15 -10.20 -4.09 -0.14
CA THR A 15 -9.24 -4.88 -0.89
C THR A 15 -9.99 -5.81 -1.83
N THR A 16 -9.53 -5.93 -3.07
CA THR A 16 -9.99 -6.99 -3.97
C THR A 16 -8.86 -7.97 -4.16
N VAL A 17 -9.13 -9.25 -3.90
CA VAL A 17 -8.25 -10.38 -4.16
C VAL A 17 -8.83 -11.14 -5.34
N TRP A 18 -8.01 -11.45 -6.35
CA TRP A 18 -8.42 -12.28 -7.45
C TRP A 18 -7.69 -13.62 -7.41
N HIS A 19 -8.44 -14.70 -7.51
CA HIS A 19 -7.95 -16.06 -7.69
C HIS A 19 -8.43 -16.58 -9.05
N ASN A 20 -7.52 -16.80 -10.00
CA ASN A 20 -7.87 -17.27 -11.35
C ASN A 20 -9.02 -16.49 -12.02
N GLN A 21 -9.01 -15.16 -11.85
CA GLN A 21 -10.03 -14.19 -12.33
C GLN A 21 -11.30 -14.06 -11.48
N GLU A 22 -11.56 -14.95 -10.52
CA GLU A 22 -12.65 -14.78 -9.55
C GLU A 22 -12.27 -13.69 -8.54
N ALA A 23 -13.13 -12.70 -8.36
CA ALA A 23 -12.89 -11.56 -7.49
C ALA A 23 -13.54 -11.76 -6.11
N HIS A 24 -12.75 -11.59 -5.06
CA HIS A 24 -13.18 -11.59 -3.67
C HIS A 24 -12.90 -10.21 -3.09
N GLU A 25 -13.95 -9.50 -2.70
CA GLU A 25 -13.81 -8.22 -2.00
C GLU A 25 -13.72 -8.46 -0.49
N LEU A 26 -12.84 -7.69 0.16
CA LEU A 26 -12.57 -7.75 1.59
C LEU A 26 -12.65 -6.35 2.18
N HIS A 27 -13.41 -6.22 3.26
CA HIS A 27 -13.39 -5.07 4.14
C HIS A 27 -12.31 -5.22 5.22
N ALA A 28 -11.94 -4.11 5.86
CA ALA A 28 -10.92 -4.12 6.89
C ALA A 28 -11.32 -5.04 8.06
N GLY A 29 -10.44 -5.97 8.43
CA GLY A 29 -10.68 -7.01 9.42
C GLY A 29 -11.22 -8.33 8.85
N GLU A 30 -11.54 -8.38 7.56
CA GLU A 30 -12.04 -9.60 6.92
C GLU A 30 -10.89 -10.46 6.36
N SER A 31 -11.21 -11.74 6.15
CA SER A 31 -10.31 -12.70 5.53
C SER A 31 -11.04 -13.60 4.55
N VAL A 32 -10.34 -13.99 3.50
CA VAL A 32 -10.80 -14.99 2.51
C VAL A 32 -9.90 -16.20 2.57
N THR A 33 -10.50 -17.39 2.55
CA THR A 33 -9.79 -18.65 2.41
C THR A 33 -9.91 -19.14 0.97
N LEU A 34 -8.79 -19.20 0.27
CA LEU A 34 -8.68 -19.65 -1.11
C LEU A 34 -8.15 -21.09 -1.16
N LYS A 35 -8.78 -21.89 -2.02
CA LYS A 35 -8.33 -23.26 -2.35
C LYS A 35 -7.32 -23.19 -3.49
N VAL A 36 -6.05 -22.99 -3.14
CA VAL A 36 -4.97 -22.77 -4.10
C VAL A 36 -4.34 -24.08 -4.54
N HIS A 37 -4.05 -24.16 -5.83
CA HIS A 37 -3.32 -25.26 -6.46
C HIS A 37 -2.06 -24.73 -7.15
N ARG A 38 -1.12 -25.63 -7.44
CA ARG A 38 0.11 -25.26 -8.14
C ARG A 38 -0.23 -24.73 -9.54
N GLY A 39 0.19 -23.51 -9.84
CA GLY A 39 -0.05 -22.84 -11.12
C GLY A 39 -1.18 -21.82 -11.10
N ASP A 40 -1.90 -21.69 -9.97
CA ASP A 40 -2.89 -20.63 -9.79
C ASP A 40 -2.24 -19.24 -9.82
N VAL A 41 -3.02 -18.23 -10.19
CA VAL A 41 -2.57 -16.84 -10.15
C VAL A 41 -3.42 -16.08 -9.14
N ILE A 42 -2.75 -15.61 -8.10
CA ILE A 42 -3.34 -14.76 -7.08
C ILE A 42 -2.82 -13.35 -7.25
N THR A 43 -3.74 -12.41 -7.39
CA THR A 43 -3.41 -10.99 -7.43
C THR A 43 -4.29 -10.23 -6.46
N TRP A 44 -3.84 -9.08 -5.99
CA TRP A 44 -4.59 -8.26 -5.05
C TRP A 44 -4.39 -6.77 -5.31
N ARG A 45 -5.32 -5.96 -4.84
CA ARG A 45 -5.27 -4.49 -4.93
C ARG A 45 -6.09 -3.88 -3.81
N VAL A 46 -5.60 -2.80 -3.20
CA VAL A 46 -6.30 -2.06 -2.15
C VAL A 46 -6.82 -0.73 -2.72
N GLY A 47 -8.13 -0.56 -2.81
CA GLY A 47 -8.73 0.61 -3.43
C GLY A 47 -8.52 0.72 -4.95
N LYS A 48 -8.92 1.85 -5.53
CA LYS A 48 -8.89 2.06 -7.00
C LYS A 48 -7.58 2.68 -7.50
N HIS A 49 -6.83 3.36 -6.64
CA HIS A 49 -5.65 4.15 -6.98
C HIS A 49 -4.34 3.50 -6.52
N THR A 50 -4.27 2.18 -6.56
CA THR A 50 -3.06 1.42 -6.25
C THR A 50 -2.77 0.44 -7.36
N ARG A 51 -1.52 0.01 -7.46
CA ARG A 51 -1.11 -1.02 -8.39
C ARG A 51 -1.72 -2.37 -7.99
N ARG A 52 -2.06 -3.18 -9.00
CA ARG A 52 -2.38 -4.59 -8.79
C ARG A 52 -1.10 -5.38 -8.58
N HIS A 53 -1.03 -6.12 -7.48
CA HIS A 53 0.12 -6.91 -7.07
C HIS A 53 -0.12 -8.39 -7.30
N THR A 54 0.92 -9.13 -7.63
CA THR A 54 0.88 -10.60 -7.72
C THR A 54 1.47 -11.20 -6.46
N LEU A 55 0.79 -12.21 -5.91
CA LEU A 55 1.28 -12.97 -4.78
C LEU A 55 2.02 -14.21 -5.28
N SER A 56 3.36 -14.17 -5.22
CA SER A 56 4.21 -15.18 -5.84
C SER A 56 4.28 -16.50 -5.07
N TYR A 57 4.04 -16.49 -3.75
CA TYR A 57 4.07 -17.70 -2.93
C TYR A 57 2.65 -18.20 -2.66
N GLN A 58 2.41 -19.46 -2.99
CA GLN A 58 1.10 -20.08 -2.91
C GLN A 58 1.25 -21.48 -2.31
N SER A 59 0.73 -21.65 -1.10
CA SER A 59 0.62 -22.94 -0.44
C SER A 59 -0.74 -23.01 0.26
N PRO A 60 -1.42 -24.16 0.29
CA PRO A 60 -2.69 -24.32 1.01
C PRO A 60 -2.62 -23.86 2.48
N GLU A 61 -1.46 -24.02 3.11
CA GLU A 61 -1.21 -23.68 4.52
C GLU A 61 -0.73 -22.24 4.71
N ALA A 62 -0.45 -21.49 3.64
CA ALA A 62 0.05 -20.13 3.76
C ALA A 62 -1.04 -19.17 4.23
N GLU A 63 -0.66 -18.26 5.13
CA GLU A 63 -1.47 -17.12 5.56
C GLU A 63 -0.75 -15.81 5.22
N PHE A 64 -1.50 -14.82 4.73
CA PHE A 64 -0.99 -13.49 4.41
C PHE A 64 -1.90 -12.41 5.00
N VAL A 65 -1.29 -11.32 5.43
CA VAL A 65 -1.99 -10.10 5.83
C VAL A 65 -1.59 -8.97 4.88
N ILE A 66 -2.58 -8.40 4.20
CA ILE A 66 -2.44 -7.17 3.42
C ILE A 66 -2.60 -6.00 4.38
N ARG A 67 -1.58 -5.14 4.50
CA ARG A 67 -1.60 -3.97 5.38
C ARG A 67 -0.82 -2.78 4.82
N ASP A 68 -1.03 -1.62 5.44
CA ASP A 68 -0.33 -0.38 5.12
C ASP A 68 1.19 -0.54 5.26
N ASN A 69 1.94 0.02 4.31
CA ASN A 69 3.39 0.10 4.43
C ASN A 69 3.78 1.25 5.38
N ARG A 70 3.99 0.92 6.66
CA ARG A 70 4.34 1.89 7.70
C ARG A 70 5.62 2.68 7.40
N GLN A 71 6.57 2.13 6.64
CA GLN A 71 7.79 2.85 6.28
C GLN A 71 7.49 4.08 5.44
N LEU A 72 6.48 3.99 4.55
CA LEU A 72 6.11 5.09 3.67
C LEU A 72 5.57 6.30 4.45
N GLY A 73 4.80 6.05 5.52
CA GLY A 73 4.31 7.10 6.42
C GLY A 73 5.45 7.85 7.11
N TRP A 74 6.51 7.14 7.53
CA TRP A 74 7.69 7.78 8.12
C TRP A 74 8.45 8.66 7.14
N TYR A 75 8.55 8.26 5.87
CA TYR A 75 9.17 9.10 4.84
C TYR A 75 8.38 10.38 4.59
N LEU A 76 7.04 10.32 4.56
CA LEU A 76 6.20 11.51 4.44
C LEU A 76 6.40 12.46 5.63
N ALA A 77 6.43 11.93 6.86
CA ALA A 77 6.65 12.73 8.06
C ALA A 77 8.04 13.40 8.05
N ALA A 78 9.10 12.65 7.71
CA ALA A 78 10.45 13.19 7.59
C ALA A 78 10.53 14.29 6.51
N PHE A 79 9.86 14.09 5.37
CA PHE A 79 9.78 15.09 4.31
C PHE A 79 9.07 16.37 4.77
N ALA A 80 7.95 16.25 5.49
CA ALA A 80 7.24 17.40 6.02
C ALA A 80 8.12 18.24 6.98
N VAL A 81 8.88 17.57 7.85
CA VAL A 81 9.85 18.24 8.74
C VAL A 81 10.94 18.95 7.94
N LEU A 82 11.48 18.31 6.90
CA LEU A 82 12.48 18.90 6.01
C LEU A 82 11.94 20.15 5.31
N ALA A 83 10.73 20.11 4.77
CA ALA A 83 10.11 21.25 4.10
C ALA A 83 9.94 22.44 5.04
N VAL A 84 9.51 22.20 6.28
CA VAL A 84 9.43 23.24 7.32
C VAL A 84 10.81 23.81 7.66
N ALA A 85 11.83 22.96 7.80
CA ALA A 85 13.20 23.40 8.10
C ALA A 85 13.78 24.28 6.97
N VAL A 86 13.63 23.86 5.71
CA VAL A 86 14.09 24.62 4.53
C VAL A 86 13.41 25.99 4.46
N GLY A 87 12.09 26.04 4.70
CA GLY A 87 11.33 27.29 4.74
C GLY A 87 11.75 28.20 5.90
N TYR A 88 11.95 27.64 7.09
CA TYR A 88 12.39 28.39 8.28
C TYR A 88 13.79 28.98 8.10
N LEU A 89 14.72 28.20 7.55
CA LEU A 89 16.09 28.62 7.25
C LEU A 89 16.19 29.54 6.02
N LYS A 90 15.08 29.75 5.30
CA LYS A 90 14.99 30.56 4.09
C LYS A 90 16.01 30.18 3.02
N TRP A 91 16.35 28.90 2.94
CA TRP A 91 17.27 28.38 1.92
C TRP A 91 16.69 28.48 0.50
N LEU A 92 15.37 28.50 0.39
CA LEU A 92 14.64 28.75 -0.84
C LEU A 92 13.73 29.97 -0.65
N ASP A 93 13.47 30.68 -1.74
CA ASP A 93 12.38 31.64 -1.80
C ASP A 93 11.01 30.91 -1.76
N ASN A 94 9.93 31.66 -1.56
CA ASN A 94 8.60 31.07 -1.43
C ASN A 94 8.17 30.30 -2.69
N THR A 95 8.55 30.80 -3.87
CA THR A 95 8.27 30.13 -5.15
C THR A 95 9.04 28.81 -5.25
N GLY A 96 10.35 28.82 -4.97
CA GLY A 96 11.18 27.61 -4.99
C GLY A 96 10.73 26.56 -3.97
N LEU A 97 10.38 26.98 -2.74
CA LEU A 97 9.86 26.08 -1.72
C LEU A 97 8.54 25.43 -2.16
N THR A 98 7.65 26.19 -2.78
CA THR A 98 6.36 25.68 -3.28
C THR A 98 6.57 24.63 -4.37
N ILE A 99 7.44 24.90 -5.36
CA ILE A 99 7.76 23.95 -6.42
C ILE A 99 8.35 22.66 -5.83
N PHE A 100 9.28 22.79 -4.88
CA PHE A 100 9.89 21.65 -4.20
C PHE A 100 8.85 20.76 -3.50
N VAL A 101 7.95 21.37 -2.72
CA VAL A 101 6.88 20.64 -2.02
C VAL A 101 5.96 19.94 -3.01
N LEU A 102 5.57 20.60 -4.11
CA LEU A 102 4.71 19.99 -5.13
C LEU A 102 5.37 18.77 -5.78
N LEU A 103 6.64 18.88 -6.21
CA LEU A 103 7.36 17.77 -6.81
C LEU A 103 7.50 16.58 -5.86
N ALA A 104 7.75 16.85 -4.58
CA ALA A 104 7.85 15.80 -3.58
C ALA A 104 6.51 15.12 -3.29
N LEU A 105 5.40 15.86 -3.26
CA LEU A 105 4.05 15.29 -3.13
C LEU A 105 3.73 14.39 -4.33
N ILE A 106 4.05 14.83 -5.54
CA ILE A 106 3.90 14.00 -6.75
C ILE A 106 4.74 12.73 -6.64
N GLY A 107 6.01 12.87 -6.25
CA GLY A 107 6.90 11.73 -6.04
C GLY A 107 6.37 10.75 -4.99
N TYR A 108 5.86 11.27 -3.87
CA TYR A 108 5.23 10.48 -2.82
C TYR A 108 4.04 9.69 -3.34
N GLU A 109 3.12 10.32 -4.08
CA GLU A 109 1.95 9.64 -4.64
C GLU A 109 2.34 8.54 -5.64
N VAL A 110 3.37 8.76 -6.46
CA VAL A 110 3.91 7.73 -7.35
C VAL A 110 4.41 6.54 -6.55
N VAL A 111 5.20 6.77 -5.50
CA VAL A 111 5.70 5.68 -4.65
C VAL A 111 4.54 4.98 -3.93
N ASN A 112 3.58 5.73 -3.40
CA ASN A 112 2.40 5.21 -2.73
C ASN A 112 1.55 4.32 -3.64
N TYR A 113 1.38 4.70 -4.91
CA TYR A 113 0.71 3.87 -5.92
C TYR A 113 1.36 2.49 -6.07
N PHE A 114 2.70 2.43 -6.02
CA PHE A 114 3.46 1.21 -6.23
C PHE A 114 3.69 0.37 -4.98
N ILE A 115 3.88 0.97 -3.80
CA ILE A 115 4.32 0.26 -2.59
C ILE A 115 3.62 0.73 -1.30
N GLY A 116 2.51 1.46 -1.41
CA GLY A 116 1.73 1.92 -0.25
C GLY A 116 1.13 0.78 0.58
N TRP A 117 0.95 -0.39 -0.02
CA TRP A 117 0.43 -1.59 0.61
C TRP A 117 1.35 -2.77 0.40
N VAL A 118 1.40 -3.67 1.37
CA VAL A 118 2.24 -4.86 1.34
C VAL A 118 1.47 -6.08 1.83
N ALA A 119 1.70 -7.23 1.19
CA ALA A 119 1.23 -8.52 1.67
C ALA A 119 2.36 -9.19 2.45
N ILE A 120 2.13 -9.48 3.72
CA ILE A 120 3.14 -10.03 4.63
C ILE A 120 2.72 -11.45 5.02
N PRO A 121 3.60 -12.45 4.87
CA PRO A 121 3.31 -13.81 5.29
C PRO A 121 3.16 -13.85 6.81
N GLN A 122 2.15 -14.58 7.29
CA GLN A 122 1.99 -14.97 8.68
C GLN A 122 2.48 -16.41 8.81
N HIS A 123 3.30 -16.67 9.84
CA HIS A 123 3.83 -18.00 10.16
C HIS A 123 2.96 -18.66 11.22
#